data_AF-A0A0F9TCB5-F1
#
_entry.id   AF-A0A0F9TCB5-F1
#
_cell.length_a   1.000
_cell.length_b   1.000
_cell.length_c   1.000
_cell.angle_alpha   90.00
_cell.angle_beta   90.00
_cell.angle_gamma   90.00
#
_symmetry.space_group_name_H-M   'P 1'
#
loop_
_entity.id
_entity.type
_entity.pdbx_description
1 polymer ?
#
loop_
_entity_poly.entity_id
_entity_poly.type
_entity_poly.pdbx_seq_one_letter_code
_entity_poly.pdbx_strand_id
1 'polypeptide(L)'
;MFLTTLSQNLRIARNEANEDAALLDLATKGDYPNRPAILGTTGIGVIDLHRPEGTEEDTTGQMKANGIEFMFTGGSAANKTFGYRILAWRIKGPARLAAVGTAILGTQAVITYPTVPGFNDSAPVAATNKFWANTLVVTDENWPKEVEATDVGKFESVASVWLDDAGYRFWKVEITDADGSTGTEAGNVAVWYGVW
;
A
#
# COMPACT_ATOMS: atom_id res chain seq x y z
N MET A 1 -24.24 8.42 -16.22
CA MET A 1 -23.29 8.25 -15.10
C MET A 1 -21.93 8.64 -15.64
N PHE A 2 -21.37 9.76 -15.19
CA PHE A 2 -20.05 10.20 -15.64
C PHE A 2 -19.01 9.45 -14.80
N LEU A 3 -18.17 8.64 -15.45
CA LEU A 3 -16.93 8.13 -14.86
C LEU A 3 -15.95 9.32 -14.82
N THR A 4 -15.91 10.02 -13.69
CA THR A 4 -14.88 11.03 -13.44
C THR A 4 -13.72 10.34 -12.74
N THR A 5 -12.67 9.98 -13.48
CA THR A 5 -11.42 9.50 -12.89
C THR A 5 -10.74 10.68 -12.23
N LEU A 6 -10.99 10.91 -10.95
CA LEU A 6 -10.23 11.88 -10.16
C LEU A 6 -8.89 11.23 -9.85
N SER A 7 -7.84 11.55 -10.63
CA SER A 7 -6.48 11.22 -10.25
C SER A 7 -6.14 11.98 -8.97
N GLN A 8 -6.09 11.26 -7.85
CA GLN A 8 -5.63 11.81 -6.57
C GLN A 8 -4.10 11.75 -6.50
N ASN A 9 -3.51 12.63 -5.69
CA ASN A 9 -2.10 12.57 -5.35
C ASN A 9 -1.74 11.17 -4.82
N LEU A 10 -0.57 10.66 -5.20
CA LEU A 10 0.00 9.46 -4.58
C LEU A 10 0.16 9.71 -3.08
N ARG A 11 -0.10 8.74 -2.21
CA ARG A 11 0.01 8.87 -0.75
C ARG A 11 0.76 7.68 -0.15
N ILE A 12 1.22 7.79 1.08
CA ILE A 12 1.90 6.69 1.78
C ILE A 12 0.88 5.70 2.34
N ALA A 13 0.97 4.43 1.92
CA ALA A 13 0.23 3.30 2.49
C ALA A 13 0.99 2.61 3.63
N ARG A 14 2.33 2.65 3.57
CA ARG A 14 3.24 2.11 4.58
C ARG A 14 4.52 2.93 4.57
N ASN A 15 4.94 3.42 5.74
CA ASN A 15 6.24 4.08 5.87
C ASN A 15 7.37 3.11 5.61
N GLU A 16 8.53 3.68 5.27
CA GLU A 16 9.76 2.93 5.12
C GLU A 16 10.11 2.17 6.41
N ALA A 17 10.08 0.84 6.33
CA ALA A 17 10.46 -0.08 7.40
C ALA A 17 10.95 -1.39 6.81
N ASN A 18 11.72 -2.16 7.58
CA ASN A 18 12.06 -3.54 7.20
C ASN A 18 10.79 -4.43 7.16
N GLU A 19 11.01 -5.71 6.92
CA GLU A 19 9.98 -6.74 7.00
C GLU A 19 9.25 -6.69 8.35
N ASP A 20 7.96 -6.99 8.33
CA ASP A 20 7.15 -7.03 9.53
C ASP A 20 7.57 -8.20 10.42
N ALA A 21 8.11 -7.86 11.60
CA ALA A 21 8.52 -8.84 12.60
C ALA A 21 7.37 -9.79 13.01
N ALA A 22 6.13 -9.31 12.95
CA ALA A 22 4.94 -10.11 13.18
C ALA A 22 3.81 -9.68 12.25
N LEU A 23 3.32 -10.64 11.47
CA LEU A 23 2.17 -10.46 10.61
C LEU A 23 0.87 -10.48 11.40
N LEU A 24 -0.17 -9.83 10.88
CA LEU A 24 -1.48 -9.88 11.50
C LEU A 24 -2.05 -11.30 11.41
N ASP A 25 -2.33 -11.86 12.58
CA ASP A 25 -3.09 -13.10 12.70
C ASP A 25 -4.57 -12.83 12.47
N LEU A 26 -5.08 -13.27 11.31
CA LEU A 26 -6.48 -13.08 10.94
C LEU A 26 -7.44 -13.99 11.71
N ALA A 27 -6.95 -15.09 12.30
CA ALA A 27 -7.78 -15.99 13.08
C ALA A 27 -8.13 -15.41 14.45
N THR A 28 -7.20 -14.68 15.07
CA THR A 28 -7.38 -14.16 16.45
C THR A 28 -7.45 -12.65 16.56
N LYS A 29 -6.91 -11.90 15.59
CA LYS A 29 -6.79 -10.43 15.62
C LYS A 29 -7.31 -9.75 14.35
N GLY A 30 -8.05 -10.49 13.52
CA GLY A 30 -8.64 -9.95 12.30
C GLY A 30 -9.82 -9.02 12.58
N ASP A 31 -10.42 -8.99 13.76
CA ASP A 31 -11.60 -8.17 14.03
C ASP A 31 -11.32 -6.66 14.10
N TYR A 32 -12.34 -5.86 13.79
CA TYR A 32 -12.24 -4.39 13.76
C TYR A 32 -11.67 -3.76 15.05
N PRO A 33 -12.07 -4.18 16.27
CA PRO A 33 -11.49 -3.66 17.51
C PRO A 33 -9.98 -3.86 17.64
N ASN A 34 -9.42 -4.93 17.07
CA ASN A 34 -8.00 -5.25 17.10
C ASN A 34 -7.23 -4.71 15.88
N ARG A 35 -7.89 -3.94 15.02
CA ARG A 35 -7.23 -3.30 13.88
C ARG A 35 -6.08 -2.40 14.37
N PRO A 36 -4.91 -2.43 13.69
CA PRO A 36 -3.82 -1.52 14.01
C PRO A 36 -4.23 -0.05 13.96
N ALA A 37 -3.46 0.77 14.67
CA ALA A 37 -3.64 2.22 14.65
C ALA A 37 -3.51 2.77 13.21
N ILE A 38 -4.20 3.89 12.95
CA ILE A 38 -4.06 4.60 11.69
C ILE A 38 -2.60 5.01 11.53
N LEU A 39 -2.08 4.84 10.31
CA LEU A 39 -0.73 5.17 9.94
C LEU A 39 -0.39 6.62 10.35
N GLY A 40 0.57 6.75 11.26
CA GLY A 40 1.17 8.03 11.63
C GLY A 40 2.46 8.32 10.87
N THR A 41 3.23 9.29 11.34
CA THR A 41 4.51 9.71 10.74
C THR A 41 5.67 8.74 10.98
N THR A 42 5.51 7.71 11.82
CA THR A 42 6.63 6.95 12.39
C THR A 42 6.60 5.43 12.18
N GLY A 43 5.65 4.83 11.46
CA GLY A 43 5.61 3.35 11.44
C GLY A 43 4.64 2.65 10.49
N ILE A 44 4.26 1.44 10.88
CA ILE A 44 3.38 0.50 10.16
C ILE A 44 1.98 0.58 10.79
N GLY A 45 0.97 0.82 9.97
CA GLY A 45 -0.40 1.03 10.46
C GLY A 45 -1.42 0.77 9.36
N VAL A 46 -2.67 1.17 9.62
CA VAL A 46 -3.70 1.15 8.58
C VAL A 46 -3.85 2.52 7.92
N ILE A 47 -4.03 2.54 6.61
CA ILE A 47 -4.54 3.70 5.89
C ILE A 47 -6.06 3.74 6.06
N ASP A 48 -6.62 4.94 6.29
CA ASP A 48 -8.06 5.19 6.37
C ASP A 48 -8.49 6.01 5.16
N LEU A 49 -9.22 5.39 4.23
CA LEU A 49 -9.67 6.03 3.00
C LEU A 49 -10.82 7.02 3.19
N HIS A 50 -11.35 7.17 4.41
CA HIS A 50 -12.46 8.11 4.72
C HIS A 50 -11.99 9.47 5.22
N ARG A 51 -10.68 9.76 5.26
CA ARG A 51 -10.21 11.00 5.89
C ARG A 51 -10.54 12.19 4.97
N PRO A 52 -11.41 13.14 5.39
CA PRO A 52 -11.65 14.34 4.62
C PRO A 52 -10.39 15.21 4.72
N GLU A 53 -9.81 15.61 3.59
CA GLU A 53 -8.95 16.78 3.56
C GLU A 53 -9.84 18.00 3.86
N GLY A 54 -9.75 18.51 5.10
CA GLY A 54 -10.41 19.75 5.49
C GLY A 54 -11.88 19.61 5.90
N THR A 55 -12.11 19.77 7.20
CA THR A 55 -13.28 20.42 7.83
C THR A 55 -14.71 19.91 7.66
N GLU A 56 -15.02 18.90 6.85
CA GLU A 56 -16.34 18.28 6.93
C GLU A 56 -16.21 16.78 7.17
N GLU A 57 -16.56 16.36 8.38
CA GLU A 57 -16.87 14.97 8.68
C GLU A 57 -17.96 14.56 7.69
N ASP A 58 -17.60 13.84 6.63
CA ASP A 58 -18.55 13.24 5.72
C ASP A 58 -19.29 12.14 6.48
N THR A 59 -20.28 12.60 7.24
CA THR A 59 -21.22 11.81 8.05
C THR A 59 -22.13 10.95 7.17
N THR A 60 -22.04 11.07 5.84
CA THR A 60 -22.81 10.22 4.91
C THR A 60 -22.14 8.90 4.60
N GLY A 61 -20.89 8.67 5.03
CA GLY A 61 -20.23 7.37 4.88
C GLY A 61 -19.97 6.98 3.42
N GLN A 62 -20.00 7.93 2.49
CA GLN A 62 -19.80 7.66 1.06
C GLN A 62 -18.32 7.52 0.75
N MET A 63 -17.92 6.31 0.36
CA MET A 63 -16.57 6.03 -0.13
C MET A 63 -16.43 6.64 -1.51
N LYS A 64 -15.45 7.53 -1.68
CA LYS A 64 -15.21 8.24 -2.96
C LYS A 64 -14.34 7.45 -3.94
N ALA A 65 -13.71 6.36 -3.49
CA ALA A 65 -12.82 5.52 -4.29
C ALA A 65 -13.52 4.23 -4.71
N ASN A 66 -13.42 3.90 -6.00
CA ASN A 66 -13.84 2.61 -6.55
C ASN A 66 -12.65 1.70 -6.86
N GLY A 67 -11.44 2.27 -6.99
CA GLY A 67 -10.20 1.52 -7.15
C GLY A 67 -9.09 2.01 -6.24
N ILE A 68 -8.18 1.11 -5.90
CA ILE A 68 -6.93 1.39 -5.20
C ILE A 68 -5.77 0.71 -5.93
N GLU A 69 -4.67 1.44 -6.06
CA GLU A 69 -3.42 0.97 -6.64
C GLU A 69 -2.31 1.08 -5.60
N PHE A 70 -1.47 0.05 -5.49
CA PHE A 70 -0.32 0.00 -4.61
C PHE A 70 0.97 -0.09 -5.41
N MET A 71 1.94 0.77 -5.09
CA MET A 71 3.28 0.77 -5.65
C MET A 71 4.31 0.63 -4.54
N PHE A 72 5.46 0.03 -4.84
CA PHE A 72 6.44 -0.33 -3.81
C PHE A 72 7.83 0.20 -4.13
N THR A 73 8.56 0.59 -3.08
CA THR A 73 9.94 1.08 -3.20
C THR A 73 10.80 0.51 -2.08
N GLY A 74 12.06 0.21 -2.37
CA GLY A 74 13.04 -0.27 -1.39
C GLY A 74 14.39 0.44 -1.47
N GLY A 75 15.22 0.22 -0.45
CA GLY A 75 16.49 0.94 -0.26
C GLY A 75 17.76 0.17 -0.61
N SER A 76 17.74 -1.16 -0.71
CA SER A 76 18.98 -1.94 -0.63
C SER A 76 19.76 -2.10 -1.94
N ALA A 77 19.09 -2.30 -3.08
CA ALA A 77 19.66 -2.28 -4.44
C ALA A 77 18.58 -2.70 -5.47
N ALA A 78 18.93 -2.68 -6.76
CA ALA A 78 18.18 -3.40 -7.78
C ALA A 78 18.24 -4.93 -7.58
N ASN A 79 17.27 -5.65 -8.14
CA ASN A 79 17.08 -7.10 -8.12
C ASN A 79 16.91 -7.71 -6.72
N LYS A 80 16.44 -6.91 -5.77
CA LYS A 80 16.14 -7.38 -4.41
C LYS A 80 14.68 -7.76 -4.29
N THR A 81 14.41 -8.82 -3.55
CA THR A 81 13.09 -9.44 -3.47
C THR A 81 12.47 -9.26 -2.10
N PHE A 82 11.16 -9.07 -2.05
CA PHE A 82 10.36 -9.07 -0.83
C PHE A 82 8.96 -9.63 -1.13
N GLY A 83 8.32 -10.19 -0.11
CA GLY A 83 6.91 -10.58 -0.17
C GLY A 83 6.03 -9.46 0.36
N TYR A 84 4.76 -9.46 -0.03
CA TYR A 84 3.78 -8.51 0.49
C TYR A 84 2.44 -9.18 0.76
N ARG A 85 1.69 -8.63 1.73
CA ARG A 85 0.30 -9.00 2.03
C ARG A 85 -0.53 -7.73 2.13
N ILE A 86 -1.66 -7.70 1.45
CA ILE A 86 -2.61 -6.57 1.49
C ILE A 86 -3.83 -7.03 2.28
N LEU A 87 -4.19 -6.28 3.31
CA LEU A 87 -5.31 -6.56 4.19
C LEU A 87 -6.28 -5.39 4.24
N ALA A 88 -7.55 -5.68 4.40
CA ALA A 88 -8.60 -4.66 4.38
C ALA A 88 -9.69 -4.90 5.44
N TRP A 89 -10.25 -3.82 6.00
CA TRP A 89 -11.44 -3.84 6.87
C TRP A 89 -12.54 -2.90 6.37
N ARG A 90 -13.78 -3.35 6.54
CA ARG A 90 -14.96 -2.47 6.52
C ARG A 90 -15.09 -1.70 7.84
N ILE A 91 -16.01 -0.73 7.90
CA ILE A 91 -16.43 -0.13 9.17
C ILE A 91 -17.09 -1.23 10.01
N LYS A 92 -16.43 -1.64 11.11
CA LYS A 92 -16.90 -2.69 12.03
C LYS A 92 -17.08 -4.07 11.38
N GLY A 93 -16.02 -4.61 10.77
CA GLY A 93 -16.00 -5.97 10.22
C GLY A 93 -14.66 -6.69 10.42
N PRO A 94 -14.55 -7.97 10.06
CA PRO A 94 -13.27 -8.66 10.06
C PRO A 94 -12.35 -8.15 8.95
N ALA A 95 -11.06 -8.33 9.19
CA ALA A 95 -9.99 -8.18 8.23
C ALA A 95 -10.17 -9.24 7.15
N ARG A 96 -9.94 -8.83 5.91
CA ARG A 96 -9.81 -9.76 4.79
C ARG A 96 -8.40 -9.65 4.25
N LEU A 97 -7.77 -10.80 4.01
CA LEU A 97 -6.55 -10.86 3.21
C LEU A 97 -6.97 -10.67 1.75
N ALA A 98 -6.64 -9.51 1.17
CA ALA A 98 -7.01 -9.18 -0.19
C ALA A 98 -6.09 -9.90 -1.19
N ALA A 99 -4.78 -9.74 -1.00
CA ALA A 99 -3.77 -10.30 -1.88
C ALA A 99 -2.49 -10.64 -1.12
N VAL A 100 -1.76 -11.62 -1.63
CA VAL A 100 -0.39 -11.96 -1.28
C VAL A 100 0.42 -11.99 -2.56
N GLY A 101 1.65 -11.52 -2.50
CA GLY A 101 2.52 -11.58 -3.67
C GLY A 101 3.99 -11.37 -3.36
N THR A 102 4.76 -11.35 -4.44
CA THR A 102 6.20 -11.10 -4.42
C THR A 102 6.56 -9.93 -5.32
N ALA A 103 7.66 -9.28 -4.97
CA ALA A 103 8.13 -8.10 -5.64
C ALA A 103 9.62 -8.17 -5.90
N ILE A 104 10.08 -7.55 -6.99
CA ILE A 104 11.49 -7.41 -7.33
C ILE A 104 11.79 -5.93 -7.57
N LEU A 105 12.71 -5.36 -6.79
CA LEU A 105 13.24 -4.01 -7.01
C LEU A 105 14.02 -3.96 -8.32
N GLY A 106 13.97 -2.85 -9.06
CA GLY A 106 14.71 -2.73 -10.30
C GLY A 106 15.26 -1.34 -10.55
N THR A 107 14.42 -0.40 -10.99
CA THR A 107 14.88 0.90 -11.45
C THR A 107 15.09 1.86 -10.29
N GLN A 108 16.27 2.47 -10.20
CA GLN A 108 16.54 3.54 -9.25
C GLN A 108 15.82 4.83 -9.67
N ALA A 109 15.19 5.51 -8.73
CA ALA A 109 14.63 6.83 -8.91
C ALA A 109 14.89 7.69 -7.66
N VAL A 110 14.96 9.00 -7.88
CA VAL A 110 14.86 9.98 -6.80
C VAL A 110 13.38 10.11 -6.46
N ILE A 111 12.98 9.70 -5.27
CA ILE A 111 11.59 9.75 -4.83
C ILE A 111 11.40 10.92 -3.90
N THR A 112 10.49 11.80 -4.32
CA THR A 112 9.96 12.90 -3.55
C THR A 112 8.75 12.34 -2.79
N TYR A 113 8.87 12.06 -1.48
CA TYR A 113 7.77 11.55 -0.64
C TYR A 113 6.51 12.43 -0.76
N PRO A 114 5.43 11.99 -1.45
CA PRO A 114 4.19 12.73 -1.42
C PRO A 114 3.70 12.98 0.00
N THR A 115 2.93 14.05 0.17
CA THR A 115 2.37 14.50 1.43
C THR A 115 1.77 13.34 2.22
N VAL A 116 2.34 13.10 3.41
CA VAL A 116 1.81 12.14 4.39
C VAL A 116 0.36 12.54 4.71
N PRO A 117 -0.59 11.61 4.91
CA PRO A 117 -1.93 11.96 5.36
C PRO A 117 -1.89 12.85 6.63
N GLY A 118 -2.21 14.14 6.47
CA GLY A 118 -2.10 15.16 7.53
C GLY A 118 -1.06 16.26 7.29
N PHE A 119 -0.32 16.24 6.16
CA PHE A 119 0.50 17.36 5.71
C PHE A 119 -0.31 18.34 4.85
N ASN A 120 -0.07 19.64 5.06
CA ASN A 120 -0.38 20.69 4.09
C ASN A 120 0.56 20.52 2.89
N ASP A 121 0.06 20.63 1.66
CA ASP A 121 0.75 20.48 0.36
C ASP A 121 1.97 21.42 0.13
N SER A 122 2.46 22.10 1.17
CA SER A 122 3.45 23.16 1.10
C SER A 122 4.76 22.90 1.86
N ALA A 123 4.95 21.72 2.47
CA ALA A 123 6.22 21.40 3.13
C ALA A 123 7.25 20.82 2.13
N PRO A 124 8.56 21.15 2.26
CA PRO A 124 9.59 20.61 1.39
C PRO A 124 9.70 19.10 1.58
N VAL A 125 9.44 18.39 0.49
CA VAL A 125 9.50 16.95 0.43
C VAL A 125 10.96 16.50 0.40
N ALA A 126 11.37 15.65 1.35
CA ALA A 126 12.69 15.03 1.29
C ALA A 126 12.78 14.16 0.03
N ALA A 127 13.84 14.31 -0.75
CA ALA A 127 14.11 13.47 -1.89
C ALA A 127 15.14 12.41 -1.49
N THR A 128 14.83 11.12 -1.66
CA THR A 128 15.80 10.04 -1.39
C THR A 128 15.94 9.13 -2.61
N ASN A 129 17.14 8.58 -2.79
CA ASN A 129 17.36 7.56 -3.81
C ASN A 129 16.74 6.25 -3.35
N LYS A 130 15.78 5.74 -4.12
CA LYS A 130 15.09 4.47 -3.88
C LYS A 130 15.03 3.66 -5.16
N PHE A 131 14.78 2.37 -5.03
CA PHE A 131 14.48 1.51 -6.16
C PHE A 131 12.99 1.22 -6.19
N TRP A 132 12.33 1.47 -7.31
CA TRP A 132 10.96 1.02 -7.52
C TRP A 132 10.92 -0.50 -7.72
N ALA A 133 9.83 -1.12 -7.31
CA ALA A 133 9.52 -2.47 -7.76
C ALA A 133 9.27 -2.43 -9.27
N ASN A 134 10.00 -3.27 -10.00
CA ASN A 134 9.83 -3.43 -11.45
C ASN A 134 8.95 -4.64 -11.79
N THR A 135 8.85 -5.59 -10.87
CA THR A 135 8.03 -6.78 -11.01
C THR A 135 7.20 -6.92 -9.76
N LEU A 136 5.89 -7.05 -9.92
CA LEU A 136 4.95 -7.44 -8.87
C LEU A 136 4.15 -8.63 -9.38
N VAL A 137 4.09 -9.68 -8.57
CA VAL A 137 3.34 -10.90 -8.89
C VAL A 137 2.38 -11.15 -7.74
N VAL A 138 1.08 -11.25 -8.05
CA VAL A 138 0.08 -11.75 -7.10
C VAL A 138 0.15 -13.27 -7.12
N THR A 139 0.44 -13.88 -5.97
CA THR A 139 0.57 -15.33 -5.81
C THR A 139 -0.66 -15.97 -5.20
N ASP A 140 -1.43 -15.22 -4.43
CA ASP A 140 -2.69 -15.66 -3.83
C ASP A 140 -3.61 -14.46 -3.67
N GLU A 141 -4.91 -14.65 -3.89
CA GLU A 141 -5.92 -13.61 -3.72
C GLU A 141 -7.19 -14.18 -3.11
N ASN A 142 -7.83 -13.37 -2.26
CA ASN A 142 -9.15 -13.66 -1.74
C ASN A 142 -9.96 -12.37 -1.77
N TRP A 143 -10.29 -11.92 -2.98
CA TRP A 143 -10.97 -10.66 -3.22
C TRP A 143 -12.26 -10.86 -4.04
N PRO A 144 -13.32 -10.06 -3.81
CA PRO A 144 -14.60 -10.22 -4.53
C PRO A 144 -14.50 -10.00 -6.05
N LYS A 145 -13.44 -9.33 -6.51
CA LYS A 145 -13.14 -9.02 -7.90
C LYS A 145 -11.64 -9.22 -8.11
N GLU A 146 -11.22 -9.25 -9.37
CA GLU A 146 -9.84 -9.45 -9.79
C GLU A 146 -8.86 -8.49 -9.09
N VAL A 147 -7.75 -9.04 -8.57
CA VAL A 147 -6.55 -8.29 -8.21
C VAL A 147 -5.56 -8.43 -9.36
N GLU A 148 -5.18 -7.31 -9.95
CA GLU A 148 -4.20 -7.28 -11.03
C GLU A 148 -2.85 -6.79 -10.52
N ALA A 149 -1.77 -7.30 -11.11
CA ALA A 149 -0.44 -6.72 -10.93
C ALA A 149 0.24 -6.51 -12.28
N THR A 150 1.00 -5.43 -12.38
CA THR A 150 1.78 -5.07 -13.57
C THR A 150 3.26 -5.34 -13.36
N ASP A 151 3.97 -5.49 -14.49
CA ASP A 151 5.43 -5.46 -14.54
C ASP A 151 5.90 -4.35 -15.49
N VAL A 152 7.13 -3.87 -15.30
CA VAL A 152 7.78 -2.86 -16.16
C VAL A 152 7.96 -3.37 -17.59
N GLY A 153 7.87 -4.69 -17.81
CA GLY A 153 8.21 -5.37 -19.06
C GLY A 153 7.43 -4.93 -20.29
N LYS A 154 6.33 -4.18 -20.14
CA LYS A 154 5.50 -3.73 -21.26
C LYS A 154 5.44 -2.21 -21.51
N PHE A 155 5.67 -1.35 -20.52
CA PHE A 155 5.32 0.08 -20.64
C PHE A 155 6.28 1.11 -20.01
N GLU A 156 7.51 0.73 -19.64
CA GLU A 156 8.46 1.65 -18.97
C GLU A 156 7.88 2.36 -17.72
N SER A 157 6.87 1.75 -17.09
CA SER A 157 6.16 2.29 -15.94
C SER A 157 6.42 1.44 -14.70
N VAL A 158 6.41 2.06 -13.52
CA VAL A 158 6.51 1.38 -12.23
C VAL A 158 5.47 0.25 -12.12
N ALA A 159 5.87 -0.89 -11.55
CA ALA A 159 4.95 -1.98 -11.27
C ALA A 159 3.98 -1.61 -10.14
N SER A 160 2.73 -2.00 -10.27
CA SER A 160 1.70 -1.76 -9.26
C SER A 160 0.72 -2.92 -9.11
N VAL A 161 0.04 -2.98 -7.97
CA VAL A 161 -1.06 -3.92 -7.66
C VAL A 161 -2.37 -3.14 -7.58
N TRP A 162 -3.40 -3.60 -8.28
CA TRP A 162 -4.63 -2.87 -8.58
C TRP A 162 -5.80 -3.71 -8.12
N LEU A 163 -6.76 -3.09 -7.45
CA LEU A 163 -7.97 -3.77 -7.01
C LEU A 163 -9.10 -2.78 -6.80
N ASP A 164 -10.31 -3.30 -6.90
CA ASP A 164 -11.52 -2.57 -6.52
C ASP A 164 -11.57 -2.45 -5.00
N ASP A 165 -11.86 -1.26 -4.48
CA ASP A 165 -11.90 -1.04 -3.03
C ASP A 165 -13.01 -1.87 -2.34
N ALA A 166 -14.04 -2.27 -3.10
CA ALA A 166 -15.15 -3.13 -2.66
C ALA A 166 -15.87 -2.65 -1.38
N GLY A 167 -15.77 -1.35 -1.07
CA GLY A 167 -16.34 -0.73 0.12
C GLY A 167 -15.54 -0.98 1.41
N TYR A 168 -14.22 -1.20 1.30
CA TYR A 168 -13.32 -1.39 2.42
C TYR A 168 -12.62 -0.09 2.80
N ARG A 169 -12.69 0.29 4.07
CA ARG A 169 -12.22 1.61 4.52
C ARG A 169 -10.77 1.60 4.96
N PHE A 170 -10.37 0.56 5.65
CA PHE A 170 -9.05 0.50 6.26
C PHE A 170 -8.20 -0.49 5.52
N TRP A 171 -7.00 -0.09 5.16
CA TRP A 171 -6.07 -0.91 4.39
C TRP A 171 -4.75 -1.05 5.14
N LYS A 172 -4.12 -2.21 5.06
CA LYS A 172 -2.80 -2.46 5.63
C LYS A 172 -1.98 -3.18 4.60
N VAL A 173 -0.74 -2.75 4.40
CA VAL A 173 0.23 -3.51 3.60
C VAL A 173 1.34 -3.98 4.52
N GLU A 174 1.48 -5.30 4.59
CA GLU A 174 2.55 -5.99 5.29
C GLU A 174 3.63 -6.39 4.30
N ILE A 175 4.89 -6.30 4.72
CA ILE A 175 6.07 -6.72 3.96
C ILE A 175 6.64 -7.94 4.66
N THR A 176 6.85 -9.00 3.91
CA THR A 176 7.44 -10.25 4.40
C THR A 176 8.79 -10.45 3.72
N ASP A 177 9.61 -11.26 4.37
CA ASP A 177 10.74 -11.86 3.67
C ASP A 177 10.21 -12.73 2.52
N ALA A 178 10.85 -12.62 1.35
CA ALA A 178 10.49 -13.39 0.17
C ALA A 178 11.13 -14.80 0.15
N ASP A 179 12.25 -15.00 0.85
CA ASP A 179 13.07 -16.20 0.65
C ASP A 179 13.35 -17.03 1.93
N GLY A 180 13.04 -16.51 3.12
CA GLY A 180 13.18 -17.24 4.38
C GLY A 180 14.64 -17.58 4.72
N SER A 181 15.61 -16.95 4.07
CA SER A 181 17.04 -17.21 4.19
C SER A 181 17.87 -15.93 4.11
N THR A 182 19.16 -16.03 4.40
CA THR A 182 20.08 -14.91 4.65
C THR A 182 20.52 -14.15 3.39
N GLY A 183 19.63 -13.94 2.42
CA GLY A 183 19.86 -13.04 1.29
C GLY A 183 19.97 -11.59 1.73
N THR A 184 20.56 -10.72 0.89
CA THR A 184 20.50 -9.27 1.17
C THR A 184 19.08 -8.81 0.83
N GLU A 185 18.28 -8.67 1.87
CA GLU A 185 16.89 -8.17 1.93
C GLU A 185 16.66 -6.96 1.00
N ALA A 186 15.40 -6.70 0.63
CA ALA A 186 14.99 -5.46 -0.05
C ALA A 186 15.25 -4.19 0.82
N GLY A 187 15.66 -4.40 2.06
CA GLY A 187 15.91 -3.38 3.06
C GLY A 187 14.61 -2.73 3.46
N ASN A 188 14.68 -1.46 3.86
CA ASN A 188 13.46 -0.77 4.23
C ASN A 188 12.56 -0.53 2.99
N VAL A 189 11.38 -1.15 3.01
CA VAL A 189 10.35 -1.04 1.98
C VAL A 189 9.29 -0.03 2.42
N ALA A 190 8.95 0.88 1.50
CA ALA A 190 7.80 1.76 1.61
C ALA A 190 6.75 1.39 0.56
N VAL A 191 5.48 1.65 0.89
CA VAL A 191 4.34 1.38 0.00
C VAL A 191 3.57 2.67 -0.20
N TRP A 192 3.23 2.91 -1.45
CA TRP A 192 2.49 4.06 -1.93
C TRP A 192 1.14 3.61 -2.44
N TYR A 193 0.13 4.46 -2.36
CA TYR A 193 -1.16 4.18 -2.95
C TYR A 193 -1.77 5.38 -3.65
N GLY A 194 -2.52 5.09 -4.70
CA GLY A 194 -3.43 6.00 -5.38
C GLY A 194 -4.85 5.44 -5.37
N VAL A 195 -5.85 6.30 -5.50
CA VAL A 195 -7.27 5.91 -5.59
C VAL A 195 -7.97 6.67 -6.72
N TRP A 196 -9.01 6.06 -7.30
CA TRP A 196 -9.84 6.64 -8.38
C TRP A 196 -11.29 6.17 -8.33
#